data_AF-A0AAN1WGG5-F1
#
_entry.id   AF-A0AAN1WGG5-F1
#
_cell.length_a   1.000
_cell.length_b   1.000
_cell.length_c   1.000
_cell.angle_alpha   90.00
_cell.angle_beta   90.00
_cell.angle_gamma   90.00
#
_symmetry.space_group_name_H-M   'P 1'
#
loop_
_entity.id
_entity.type
_entity.pdbx_description
1 polymer ?
#
loop_
_entity_poly.entity_id
_entity_poly.type
_entity_poly.pdbx_seq_one_letter_code
_entity_poly.pdbx_strand_id
1 'polypeptide(L)'
;MNFNEFDQPAKAITQHYANRLNNELAAKLITGEVNISSKDDAEDLAFFFWAMVDEAVDDEENNFAIDGYSDLQSWLEKAMHIFSSYIKNQGFADQWREVSHKCG
;
A
#
# COMPACT_ATOMS: atom_id res chain seq x y z
N MET A 1 -10.91 -0.48 2.75
CA MET A 1 -10.11 0.68 2.29
C MET A 1 -10.87 1.39 1.18
N ASN A 2 -10.76 2.71 1.02
CA ASN A 2 -11.55 3.44 0.02
C ASN A 2 -10.63 4.14 -0.99
N PHE A 3 -10.61 3.62 -2.22
CA PHE A 3 -10.02 4.25 -3.40
C PHE A 3 -11.16 4.87 -4.20
N ASN A 4 -11.15 6.19 -4.40
CA ASN A 4 -12.16 6.85 -5.21
C ASN A 4 -11.85 6.71 -6.72
N GLU A 5 -12.67 7.33 -7.58
CA GLU A 5 -12.51 7.26 -9.04
C GLU A 5 -11.17 7.83 -9.57
N PHE A 6 -10.53 8.74 -8.83
CA PHE A 6 -9.23 9.33 -9.15
C PHE A 6 -8.05 8.51 -8.61
N ASP A 7 -8.33 7.54 -7.74
CA ASP A 7 -7.29 6.70 -7.12
C ASP A 7 -7.12 5.35 -7.83
N GLN A 8 -7.79 5.13 -8.98
CA GLN A 8 -7.72 3.87 -9.72
C GLN A 8 -6.28 3.46 -10.10
N PRO A 9 -5.39 4.38 -10.53
CA PRO A 9 -4.00 4.00 -10.78
C PRO A 9 -3.25 3.57 -9.51
N ALA A 10 -3.43 4.29 -8.41
CA ALA A 10 -2.85 3.90 -7.11
C ALA A 10 -3.40 2.53 -6.65
N LYS A 11 -4.69 2.25 -6.89
CA LYS A 11 -5.30 0.95 -6.62
C LYS A 11 -4.66 -0.17 -7.47
N ALA A 12 -4.50 0.05 -8.77
CA ALA A 12 -3.90 -0.94 -9.67
C ALA A 12 -2.44 -1.25 -9.28
N ILE A 13 -1.65 -0.20 -9.02
CA ILE A 13 -0.25 -0.32 -8.58
C ILE A 13 -0.14 -1.08 -7.25
N THR A 14 -0.93 -0.69 -6.24
CA THR A 14 -0.92 -1.38 -4.94
C THR A 14 -1.38 -2.83 -5.05
N GLN A 15 -2.36 -3.12 -5.92
CA GLN A 15 -2.80 -4.49 -6.19
C GLN A 15 -1.72 -5.33 -6.88
N HIS A 16 -0.99 -4.75 -7.83
CA HIS A 16 0.14 -5.40 -8.49
C HIS A 16 1.17 -5.86 -7.46
N TYR A 17 1.61 -4.94 -6.60
CA TYR A 17 2.60 -5.26 -5.57
C TYR A 17 2.09 -6.20 -4.49
N ALA A 18 0.81 -6.12 -4.11
CA ALA A 18 0.21 -7.09 -3.19
C ALA A 18 0.34 -8.53 -3.72
N ASN A 19 0.11 -8.72 -5.02
CA ASN A 19 0.28 -10.01 -5.66
C ASN A 19 1.76 -10.42 -5.77
N ARG A 20 2.64 -9.49 -6.17
CA ARG A 20 4.09 -9.74 -6.34
C ARG A 20 4.78 -10.12 -5.02
N LEU A 21 4.45 -9.42 -3.95
CA LEU A 21 4.96 -9.65 -2.59
C LEU A 21 4.24 -10.80 -1.86
N ASN A 22 3.27 -11.46 -2.51
CA ASN A 22 2.44 -12.52 -1.92
C ASN A 22 1.73 -12.10 -0.61
N ASN A 23 1.33 -10.83 -0.49
CA ASN A 23 0.59 -10.35 0.68
C ASN A 23 -0.92 -10.48 0.45
N GLU A 24 -1.49 -11.59 0.90
CA GLU A 24 -2.91 -11.91 0.72
C GLU A 24 -3.85 -10.94 1.47
N LEU A 25 -3.44 -10.45 2.64
CA LEU A 25 -4.21 -9.48 3.41
C LEU A 25 -4.37 -8.18 2.61
N ALA A 26 -3.27 -7.62 2.11
CA ALA A 26 -3.28 -6.41 1.29
C ALA A 26 -4.12 -6.61 0.02
N ALA A 27 -3.94 -7.72 -0.69
CA ALA A 27 -4.69 -8.01 -1.91
C ALA A 27 -6.21 -7.99 -1.69
N LYS A 28 -6.69 -8.69 -0.65
CA LYS A 28 -8.13 -8.71 -0.30
C LYS A 28 -8.63 -7.38 0.26
N LEU A 29 -7.77 -6.63 0.93
CA LEU A 29 -8.15 -5.36 1.55
C LEU A 29 -8.29 -4.24 0.51
N ILE A 30 -7.43 -4.23 -0.51
CA ILE A 30 -7.47 -3.28 -1.64
C ILE A 30 -8.72 -3.50 -2.50
N THR A 31 -9.15 -4.76 -2.68
CA THR A 31 -10.41 -5.09 -3.36
C THR A 31 -11.65 -4.88 -2.50
N GLY A 32 -11.49 -4.71 -1.19
CA GLY A 32 -12.57 -4.48 -0.23
C GLY A 32 -13.25 -5.76 0.27
N GLU A 33 -12.64 -6.93 0.03
CA GLU A 33 -13.15 -8.22 0.50
C GLU A 33 -13.00 -8.40 2.02
N VAL A 34 -12.00 -7.76 2.62
CA VAL A 34 -11.71 -7.84 4.06
C VAL A 34 -11.41 -6.47 4.67
N ASN A 35 -11.42 -6.41 6.00
CA ASN A 35 -10.91 -5.29 6.79
C ASN A 35 -9.88 -5.81 7.79
N ILE A 36 -8.94 -4.95 8.19
CA ILE A 36 -8.07 -5.24 9.33
C ILE A 36 -8.90 -5.24 10.62
N SER A 37 -8.56 -6.13 11.54
CA SER A 37 -9.28 -6.34 12.80
C SER A 37 -8.37 -6.44 14.02
N SER A 38 -7.05 -6.53 13.80
CA SER A 38 -6.05 -6.71 14.83
C SER A 38 -4.85 -5.75 14.64
N LYS A 39 -4.01 -5.65 15.67
CA LYS A 39 -2.73 -4.93 15.56
C LYS A 39 -1.80 -5.61 14.57
N ASP A 40 -1.78 -6.93 14.57
CA ASP A 40 -0.94 -7.73 13.67
C ASP A 40 -1.34 -7.48 12.20
N ASP A 41 -2.64 -7.42 11.91
CA ASP A 41 -3.16 -7.08 10.56
C ASP A 41 -2.70 -5.68 10.14
N ALA A 42 -2.72 -4.72 11.07
CA ALA A 42 -2.31 -3.34 10.81
C ALA A 42 -0.80 -3.21 10.60
N GLU A 43 0.00 -3.97 11.35
CA GLU A 43 1.45 -4.04 11.17
C GLU A 43 1.82 -4.70 9.84
N ASP A 44 1.20 -5.84 9.51
CA ASP A 44 1.40 -6.52 8.23
C ASP A 44 1.07 -5.60 7.04
N LEU A 45 -0.07 -4.89 7.11
CA LEU A 45 -0.44 -3.93 6.08
C LEU A 45 0.52 -2.74 5.97
N ALA A 46 1.09 -2.27 7.08
CA ALA A 46 2.09 -1.21 7.08
C ALA A 46 3.43 -1.69 6.52
N PHE A 47 3.87 -2.90 6.88
CA PHE A 47 5.08 -3.51 6.33
C PHE A 47 4.95 -3.75 4.83
N PHE A 48 3.81 -4.25 4.39
CA PHE A 48 3.49 -4.38 2.98
C PHE A 48 3.67 -3.06 2.23
N PHE A 49 3.15 -1.95 2.78
CA PHE A 49 3.27 -0.65 2.12
C PHE A 49 4.72 -0.25 1.88
N TRP A 50 5.60 -0.44 2.88
CA TRP A 50 7.02 -0.08 2.73
C TRP A 50 7.78 -1.05 1.82
N ALA A 51 7.49 -2.35 1.89
CA ALA A 51 8.05 -3.32 0.95
C ALA A 51 7.66 -3.01 -0.51
N MET A 52 6.42 -2.54 -0.72
CA MET A 52 5.97 -2.06 -2.03
C MET A 52 6.75 -0.82 -2.48
N VAL A 53 7.03 0.13 -1.58
CA VAL A 53 7.83 1.32 -1.92
C VAL A 53 9.24 0.90 -2.36
N ASP A 54 9.87 -0.01 -1.63
CA ASP A 54 11.21 -0.52 -1.96
C ASP A 54 11.24 -1.16 -3.36
N GLU A 55 10.31 -2.08 -3.67
CA GLU A 55 10.24 -2.69 -5.02
C GLU A 55 9.92 -1.66 -6.11
N ALA A 56 9.12 -0.64 -5.79
CA ALA A 56 8.74 0.37 -6.77
C ALA A 56 9.85 1.37 -7.10
N VAL A 57 10.76 1.64 -6.17
CA VAL A 57 11.99 2.40 -6.46
C VAL A 57 12.83 1.64 -7.48
N ASP A 58 13.05 0.33 -7.26
CA ASP A 58 13.81 -0.51 -8.19
C ASP A 58 13.14 -0.56 -9.58
N ASP A 59 11.82 -0.75 -9.63
CA ASP A 59 11.06 -0.78 -10.89
C ASP A 59 11.13 0.58 -11.62
N GLU A 60 11.04 1.71 -10.90
CA GLU A 60 11.12 3.05 -11.49
C GLU A 60 12.51 3.36 -12.06
N GLU A 61 13.58 3.00 -11.35
CA GLU A 61 14.97 3.12 -11.85
C GLU A 61 15.20 2.30 -13.13
N ASN A 62 14.47 1.19 -13.28
CA ASN A 62 14.51 0.34 -14.47
C ASN A 62 13.47 0.73 -15.55
N ASN A 63 12.80 1.88 -15.40
CA ASN A 63 11.75 2.38 -16.30
C ASN A 63 10.58 1.39 -16.50
N PHE A 64 10.28 0.60 -15.49
CA PHE A 64 9.14 -0.30 -15.51
C PHE A 64 7.85 0.47 -15.24
N ALA A 65 6.81 0.17 -16.03
CA ALA A 65 5.48 0.73 -15.86
C ALA A 65 4.51 -0.39 -15.46
N ILE A 66 3.65 -0.11 -14.50
CA ILE A 66 2.67 -1.08 -13.98
C ILE A 66 1.33 -0.77 -14.62
N ASP A 67 0.77 -1.71 -15.37
CA ASP A 67 -0.50 -1.55 -16.09
C ASP A 67 -0.57 -0.28 -16.97
N GLY A 68 0.59 0.14 -17.51
CA GLY A 68 0.72 1.35 -18.31
C GLY A 68 0.82 2.65 -17.51
N TYR A 69 0.83 2.58 -16.18
CA TYR A 69 1.10 3.71 -15.30
C TYR A 69 2.61 3.84 -15.06
N SER A 70 3.17 4.96 -15.52
CA SER A 70 4.49 5.47 -15.14
C SER A 70 4.35 6.49 -14.00
N ASP A 71 5.47 7.05 -13.52
CA ASP A 71 5.51 7.98 -12.38
C ASP A 71 5.04 7.28 -11.09
N LEU A 72 5.74 6.20 -10.76
CA LEU A 72 5.37 5.32 -9.64
C LEU A 72 5.44 6.11 -8.34
N GLN A 73 6.43 6.98 -8.18
CA GLN A 73 6.57 7.86 -7.02
C GLN A 73 5.27 8.63 -6.72
N SER A 74 4.68 9.32 -7.71
CA SER A 74 3.46 10.11 -7.49
C SER A 74 2.27 9.25 -7.06
N TRP A 75 2.17 8.02 -7.56
CA TRP A 75 1.10 7.10 -7.17
C TRP A 75 1.34 6.47 -5.78
N LEU A 76 2.59 6.24 -5.41
CA LEU A 76 2.96 5.76 -4.08
C LEU A 76 2.69 6.82 -3.01
N GLU A 77 2.93 8.11 -3.30
CA GLU A 77 2.55 9.20 -2.38
C GLU A 77 1.03 9.21 -2.12
N LYS A 78 0.22 9.05 -3.17
CA LYS A 78 -1.24 8.90 -3.01
C LYS A 78 -1.59 7.65 -2.20
N ALA A 79 -0.97 6.52 -2.51
CA ALA A 79 -1.17 5.28 -1.76
C ALA A 79 -0.81 5.48 -0.28
N MET A 80 0.28 6.19 0.05
CA MET A 80 0.68 6.48 1.42
C MET A 80 -0.44 7.18 2.20
N HIS A 81 -1.08 8.17 1.59
CA HIS A 81 -2.20 8.87 2.21
C HIS A 81 -3.40 7.95 2.45
N ILE A 82 -3.72 7.06 1.50
CA ILE A 82 -4.83 6.11 1.60
C ILE A 82 -4.55 5.06 2.69
N PHE A 83 -3.36 4.44 2.69
CA PHE A 83 -2.93 3.44 3.66
C PHE A 83 -2.87 4.02 5.06
N SER A 84 -2.15 5.13 5.24
CA SER A 84 -2.02 5.76 6.56
C SER A 84 -3.36 6.22 7.11
N SER A 85 -4.23 6.82 6.29
CA SER A 85 -5.56 7.25 6.74
C SER A 85 -6.44 6.06 7.10
N TYR A 86 -6.44 5.00 6.29
CA TYR A 86 -7.22 3.79 6.57
C TYR A 86 -6.79 3.15 7.89
N ILE A 87 -5.49 2.87 8.09
CA ILE A 87 -4.97 2.21 9.29
C ILE A 87 -5.27 3.05 10.55
N LYS A 88 -5.08 4.37 10.47
CA LYS A 88 -5.39 5.30 11.59
C LYS A 88 -6.87 5.32 11.91
N ASN A 89 -7.75 5.36 10.90
CA ASN A 89 -9.20 5.38 11.09
C ASN A 89 -9.75 4.08 11.69
N GLN A 90 -9.03 2.96 11.56
CA GLN A 90 -9.35 1.70 12.23
C GLN A 90 -8.83 1.63 13.68
N GLY A 91 -8.17 2.69 14.19
CA GLY A 91 -7.66 2.75 15.56
C GLY A 91 -6.22 2.27 15.72
N PHE A 92 -5.51 1.98 14.63
CA PHE A 92 -4.16 1.42 14.63
C PHE A 92 -3.08 2.45 14.27
N ALA A 93 -3.27 3.70 14.69
CA ALA A 93 -2.34 4.80 14.38
C ALA A 93 -0.92 4.56 14.91
N ASP A 94 -0.79 3.88 16.06
CA ASP A 94 0.51 3.54 16.64
C ASP A 94 1.26 2.52 15.77
N GLN A 95 0.58 1.48 15.25
CA GLN A 95 1.17 0.48 14.35
C GLN A 95 1.73 1.14 13.09
N TRP A 96 0.96 2.04 12.46
CA TRP A 96 1.45 2.80 11.31
C TRP A 96 2.72 3.60 11.65
N ARG A 97 2.71 4.33 12.76
CA ARG A 97 3.84 5.18 13.19
C ARG A 97 5.09 4.33 13.48
N GLU A 98 4.93 3.24 14.22
CA GLU A 98 6.03 2.37 14.63
C GLU A 98 6.70 1.70 13.44
N VAL A 99 5.93 1.16 12.49
CA VAL A 99 6.48 0.56 11.27
C VAL A 99 7.10 1.62 10.37
N SER A 100 6.44 2.77 10.18
CA SER A 100 6.99 3.86 9.35
C SER A 100 8.31 4.42 9.89
N HIS A 101 8.52 4.45 11.20
CA HIS A 101 9.81 4.84 11.77
C HIS A 101 10.91 3.78 11.56
N LYS A 102 10.53 2.50 11.40
CA LYS A 102 11.50 1.43 11.15
C LYS A 102 11.91 1.33 9.68
N CYS A 103 10.98 1.65 8.77
CA CYS A 103 11.12 1.38 7.33
C CYS A 103 11.26 2.63 6.45
N GLY A 104 10.72 3.78 6.87
CA GLY A 104 10.84 5.05 6.14
C GLY A 104 11.98 5.91 6.65
#